data_AF-A0A2N7Q8W5-F1
#
_entry.id   AF-A0A2N7Q8W5-F1
#
_cell.length_a   1.000
_cell.length_b   1.000
_cell.length_c   1.000
_cell.angle_alpha   90.00
_cell.angle_beta   90.00
_cell.angle_gamma   90.00
#
_symmetry.space_group_name_H-M   'P 1'
#
loop_
_entity.id
_entity.type
_entity.pdbx_description
1 polymer ?
#
loop_
_entity_poly.entity_id
_entity_poly.type
_entity_poly.pdbx_seq_one_letter_code
_entity_poly.pdbx_strand_id
1 'polypeptide(L)'
;MKKLSQTAAIGFWLLFSLMFFGLENHLFSAEELKPSPELKALLPEVPGWVLQGEPKAYSPGTLYEYIDGASEAYLSYDFKELLVAEFQKSGTETTVSLEIYDMGAPLNAFGIFSTERYPEIPEAGIGDAGYQEEEVLNFIAGRYYVKLICYNGESQTGTYLRTFARQVESRIKEKAGLIFFVSYQRPGKKFREIYKKEFYGF
;
A
#
# COMPACT_ATOMS: atom_id res chain seq x y z
N MET A 1 -30.93 -23.74 65.90
CA MET A 1 -30.04 -24.80 65.32
C MET A 1 -29.28 -24.19 64.16
N LYS A 2 -27.96 -24.43 64.11
CA LYS A 2 -26.93 -23.65 63.41
C LYS A 2 -27.07 -23.66 61.88
N LYS A 3 -26.97 -22.48 61.25
CA LYS A 3 -26.73 -22.32 59.79
C LYS A 3 -25.28 -22.71 59.48
N LEU A 4 -25.07 -23.69 58.60
CA LEU A 4 -23.77 -23.96 57.99
C LEU A 4 -23.46 -22.90 56.93
N SER A 5 -22.21 -22.48 56.87
CA SER A 5 -21.73 -21.33 56.10
C SER A 5 -21.54 -21.67 54.62
N GLN A 6 -22.05 -20.80 53.74
CA GLN A 6 -21.82 -20.84 52.29
C GLN A 6 -20.56 -20.06 51.85
N THR A 7 -19.62 -19.83 52.77
CA THR A 7 -18.50 -18.91 52.52
C THR A 7 -17.26 -19.55 51.90
N ALA A 8 -17.20 -20.87 51.73
CA ALA A 8 -15.97 -21.55 51.27
C ALA A 8 -15.88 -21.82 49.76
N ALA A 9 -16.98 -21.72 49.00
CA ALA A 9 -16.98 -22.11 47.58
C ALA A 9 -16.69 -20.97 46.58
N ILE A 10 -16.78 -19.71 47.02
CA ILE A 10 -16.65 -18.53 46.13
C ILE A 10 -15.18 -18.09 45.97
N GLY A 11 -14.30 -18.45 46.91
CA GLY A 11 -12.90 -18.05 46.89
C GLY A 11 -12.01 -18.78 45.88
N PHE A 12 -12.41 -19.97 45.40
CA PHE A 12 -11.57 -20.79 44.52
C PHE A 12 -11.80 -20.53 43.01
N TRP A 13 -12.94 -19.94 42.64
CA TRP A 13 -13.27 -19.62 41.24
C TRP A 13 -12.78 -18.24 40.77
N LEU A 14 -12.49 -17.31 41.70
CA LEU A 14 -11.99 -15.97 41.35
C LEU A 14 -10.47 -15.93 41.09
N LEU A 15 -9.70 -16.84 41.68
CA LEU A 15 -8.26 -16.95 41.44
C LEU A 15 -7.92 -17.72 40.14
N PHE A 16 -8.80 -18.62 39.69
CA PHE A 16 -8.61 -19.30 38.39
C PHE A 16 -8.99 -18.41 37.20
N SER A 17 -9.89 -17.43 37.39
CA SER A 17 -10.25 -16.44 36.36
C SER A 17 -9.17 -15.38 36.14
N LEU A 18 -8.31 -15.11 37.12
CA LEU A 18 -7.29 -14.06 37.02
C LEU A 18 -5.93 -14.56 36.47
N MET A 19 -5.68 -15.87 36.45
CA MET A 19 -4.48 -16.42 35.78
C MET A 19 -4.69 -16.72 34.29
N PHE A 20 -5.93 -16.77 33.79
CA PHE A 20 -6.20 -16.89 32.35
C PHE A 20 -6.39 -15.54 31.65
N PHE A 21 -6.93 -14.53 32.34
CA PHE A 21 -7.13 -13.20 31.73
C PHE A 21 -5.86 -12.34 31.68
N GLY A 22 -4.79 -12.76 32.35
CA GLY A 22 -3.51 -12.03 32.44
C GLY A 22 -2.41 -12.51 31.50
N LEU A 23 -2.62 -13.61 30.75
CA LEU A 23 -1.59 -14.19 29.87
C LEU A 23 -1.94 -14.18 28.38
N GLU A 24 -3.17 -13.82 28.00
CA GLU A 24 -3.58 -13.79 26.59
C GLU A 24 -3.34 -12.43 25.91
N ASN A 25 -3.15 -11.35 26.67
CA ASN A 25 -2.86 -10.02 26.10
C ASN A 25 -1.37 -9.76 25.83
N HIS A 26 -0.48 -10.74 26.06
CA HIS A 26 0.96 -10.57 25.84
C HIS A 26 1.55 -11.43 24.71
N LEU A 27 0.72 -12.18 23.95
CA LEU A 27 1.22 -13.10 22.91
C LEU A 27 0.97 -12.67 21.46
N PHE A 28 0.30 -11.55 21.22
CA PHE A 28 0.18 -10.97 19.88
C PHE A 28 0.60 -9.50 19.89
N SER A 29 1.81 -9.22 20.36
CA SER A 29 2.51 -8.08 19.77
C SER A 29 3.04 -8.60 18.43
N ALA A 30 2.26 -8.42 17.36
CA ALA A 30 2.78 -8.61 16.01
C ALA A 30 4.06 -7.76 15.94
N GLU A 31 5.20 -8.42 15.76
CA GLU A 31 6.47 -7.72 15.62
C GLU A 31 6.32 -6.73 14.47
N GLU A 32 6.50 -5.44 14.74
CA GLU A 32 6.28 -4.40 13.75
C GLU A 32 7.23 -4.67 12.58
N LEU A 33 6.66 -5.08 11.44
CA LEU A 33 7.43 -5.48 10.27
C LEU A 33 8.22 -4.25 9.79
N LYS A 34 9.54 -4.39 9.72
CA LYS A 34 10.39 -3.36 9.15
C LYS A 34 10.45 -3.55 7.63
N PRO A 35 10.38 -2.46 6.85
CA PRO A 35 10.46 -2.59 5.40
C PRO A 35 11.80 -3.19 4.97
N SER A 36 11.76 -4.02 3.94
CA SER A 36 12.94 -4.65 3.37
C SER A 36 13.96 -3.61 2.89
N PRO A 37 15.27 -3.95 2.90
CA PRO A 37 16.30 -3.06 2.38
C PRO A 37 16.06 -2.64 0.92
N GLU A 38 15.41 -3.51 0.12
CA GLU A 38 15.08 -3.22 -1.28
C GLU A 38 14.04 -2.09 -1.38
N LEU A 39 12.90 -2.19 -0.66
CA LEU A 39 11.90 -1.12 -0.66
C LEU A 39 12.43 0.17 -0.02
N LYS A 40 13.22 0.08 1.05
CA LYS A 40 13.83 1.26 1.68
C LYS A 40 14.75 2.02 0.72
N ALA A 41 15.45 1.33 -0.16
CA ALA A 41 16.33 1.97 -1.16
C ALA A 41 15.56 2.80 -2.20
N LEU A 42 14.26 2.55 -2.37
CA LEU A 42 13.37 3.28 -3.29
C LEU A 42 12.82 4.58 -2.70
N LEU A 43 12.99 4.82 -1.39
CA LEU A 43 12.56 6.05 -0.75
C LEU A 43 13.22 7.28 -1.41
N PRO A 44 12.44 8.32 -1.75
CA PRO A 44 12.95 9.50 -2.40
C PRO A 44 13.63 10.45 -1.41
N GLU A 45 14.61 11.20 -1.91
CA GLU A 45 15.18 12.35 -1.22
C GLU A 45 14.74 13.61 -1.96
N VAL A 46 13.78 14.33 -1.39
CA VAL A 46 13.20 15.52 -2.03
C VAL A 46 13.61 16.77 -1.23
N PRO A 47 14.40 17.70 -1.81
CA PRO A 47 14.80 18.92 -1.13
C PRO A 47 13.61 19.70 -0.57
N GLY A 48 13.72 20.11 0.71
CA GLY A 48 12.67 20.83 1.41
C GLY A 48 11.59 19.94 2.03
N TRP A 49 11.68 18.61 1.89
CA TRP A 49 10.78 17.64 2.52
C TRP A 49 11.51 16.82 3.58
N VAL A 50 10.77 16.45 4.62
CA VAL A 50 11.26 15.67 5.76
C VAL A 50 10.40 14.43 5.93
N LEU A 51 11.03 13.26 5.95
CA LEU A 51 10.38 11.99 6.30
C LEU A 51 9.86 12.04 7.74
N GLN A 52 8.59 11.72 7.91
CA GLN A 52 7.90 11.73 9.20
C GLN A 52 7.91 10.33 9.81
N GLY A 53 8.67 10.16 10.90
CA GLY A 53 8.81 8.87 11.58
C GLY A 53 9.53 7.82 10.75
N GLU A 54 9.43 6.57 11.20
CA GLU A 54 9.96 5.43 10.46
C GLU A 54 8.93 4.93 9.43
N PRO A 55 9.34 4.55 8.20
CA PRO A 55 8.46 3.91 7.25
C PRO A 55 7.90 2.61 7.80
N LYS A 56 6.59 2.41 7.62
CA LYS A 56 5.88 1.20 8.02
C LYS A 56 5.94 0.16 6.91
N ALA A 57 5.87 -1.12 7.27
CA ALA A 57 5.72 -2.17 6.29
C ALA A 57 4.59 -3.14 6.61
N TYR A 58 3.99 -3.69 5.55
CA TYR A 58 2.92 -4.67 5.63
C TYR A 58 3.26 -5.88 4.77
N SER A 59 3.01 -7.06 5.33
CA SER A 59 3.18 -8.35 4.67
C SER A 59 1.82 -8.84 4.13
N PRO A 60 1.77 -9.94 3.37
CA PRO A 60 0.49 -10.52 2.96
C PRO A 60 -0.43 -10.85 4.15
N GLY A 61 0.16 -11.19 5.30
CA GLY A 61 -0.57 -11.50 6.53
C GLY A 61 -0.97 -10.27 7.35
N THR A 62 -0.58 -9.05 6.98
CA THR A 62 -0.91 -7.83 7.73
C THR A 62 -1.46 -6.70 6.86
N LEU A 63 -1.57 -6.90 5.53
CA LEU A 63 -2.05 -5.87 4.60
C LEU A 63 -3.48 -5.39 4.89
N TYR A 64 -4.34 -6.26 5.44
CA TYR A 64 -5.70 -5.89 5.83
C TYR A 64 -5.75 -4.80 6.91
N GLU A 65 -4.68 -4.66 7.71
CA GLU A 65 -4.58 -3.60 8.72
C GLU A 65 -4.41 -2.22 8.09
N TYR A 66 -3.90 -2.18 6.85
CA TYR A 66 -3.71 -0.95 6.10
C TYR A 66 -4.88 -0.65 5.14
N ILE A 67 -5.27 -1.63 4.33
CA ILE A 67 -6.31 -1.50 3.30
C ILE A 67 -7.43 -2.52 3.50
N ASP A 68 -8.20 -2.32 4.57
CA ASP A 68 -9.33 -3.16 4.96
C ASP A 68 -10.33 -3.33 3.81
N GLY A 69 -10.75 -4.58 3.56
CA GLY A 69 -11.60 -4.98 2.44
C GLY A 69 -10.97 -4.96 1.04
N ALA A 70 -9.97 -4.11 0.79
CA ALA A 70 -9.28 -4.04 -0.51
C ALA A 70 -8.06 -4.99 -0.60
N SER A 71 -7.53 -5.44 0.53
CA SER A 71 -6.33 -6.29 0.58
C SER A 71 -6.45 -7.59 -0.24
N GLU A 72 -7.63 -8.21 -0.30
CA GLU A 72 -7.85 -9.46 -1.06
C GLU A 72 -7.51 -9.32 -2.55
N ALA A 73 -7.79 -8.15 -3.16
CA ALA A 73 -7.45 -7.89 -4.55
C ALA A 73 -5.93 -7.92 -4.76
N TYR A 74 -5.18 -7.25 -3.88
CA TYR A 74 -3.71 -7.22 -3.93
C TYR A 74 -3.11 -8.61 -3.71
N LEU A 75 -3.66 -9.37 -2.76
CA LEU A 75 -3.24 -10.74 -2.49
C LEU A 75 -3.50 -11.68 -3.68
N SER A 76 -4.58 -11.48 -4.43
CA SER A 76 -4.88 -12.25 -5.64
C SER A 76 -3.88 -12.04 -6.78
N TYR A 77 -3.10 -10.95 -6.72
CA TYR A 77 -1.97 -10.64 -7.61
C TYR A 77 -0.61 -10.94 -6.95
N ASP A 78 -0.53 -11.90 -6.03
CA ASP A 78 0.73 -12.37 -5.39
C ASP A 78 1.56 -11.27 -4.69
N PHE A 79 0.91 -10.22 -4.17
CA PHE A 79 1.52 -9.17 -3.36
C PHE A 79 2.58 -9.71 -2.38
N LYS A 80 3.70 -9.01 -2.28
CA LYS A 80 4.85 -9.42 -1.44
C LYS A 80 5.03 -8.56 -0.22
N GLU A 81 5.05 -7.25 -0.41
CA GLU A 81 5.36 -6.31 0.66
C GLU A 81 4.86 -4.91 0.27
N LEU A 82 4.39 -4.15 1.26
CA LEU A 82 4.05 -2.74 1.13
C LEU A 82 4.95 -1.96 2.07
N LEU A 83 5.57 -0.89 1.56
CA LEU A 83 6.17 0.17 2.36
C LEU A 83 5.27 1.41 2.32
N VAL A 84 5.00 2.01 3.49
CA VAL A 84 4.30 3.31 3.61
C VAL A 84 5.21 4.33 4.29
N ALA A 85 5.38 5.49 3.65
CA ALA A 85 6.19 6.59 4.16
C ALA A 85 5.45 7.93 4.02
N GLU A 86 5.52 8.75 5.06
CA GLU A 86 4.91 10.07 5.08
C GLU A 86 5.99 11.15 5.02
N PHE A 87 5.80 12.16 4.16
CA PHE A 87 6.72 13.28 4.03
C PHE A 87 5.99 14.58 4.32
N GLN A 88 6.61 15.48 5.07
CA GLN A 88 6.11 16.83 5.30
C GLN A 88 7.02 17.86 4.64
N LYS A 89 6.42 18.84 3.97
CA LYS A 89 7.16 19.99 3.46
C LYS A 89 7.56 20.90 4.61
N SER A 90 8.83 21.27 4.66
CA SER A 90 9.40 22.05 5.76
C SER A 90 8.67 23.39 5.92
N GLY A 91 8.15 23.63 7.13
CA GLY A 91 7.47 24.88 7.47
C GLY A 91 6.03 25.00 6.94
N THR A 92 5.42 23.93 6.43
CA THR A 92 4.01 23.94 5.99
C THR A 92 3.23 22.72 6.51
N GLU A 93 1.91 22.74 6.36
CA GLU A 93 1.02 21.59 6.63
C GLU A 93 0.88 20.65 5.42
N THR A 94 1.66 20.88 4.36
CA THR A 94 1.64 20.05 3.14
C THR A 94 2.33 18.72 3.41
N THR A 95 1.66 17.62 3.10
CA THR A 95 2.21 16.27 3.21
C THR A 95 2.08 15.49 1.92
N VAL A 96 2.96 14.51 1.74
CA VAL A 96 2.89 13.51 0.68
C VAL A 96 3.02 12.13 1.33
N SER A 97 1.97 11.32 1.20
CA SER A 97 2.01 9.90 1.49
C SER A 97 2.56 9.14 0.29
N LEU A 98 3.50 8.23 0.53
CA LEU A 98 4.12 7.36 -0.46
C LEU A 98 3.88 5.90 -0.05
N GLU A 99 3.21 5.16 -0.94
CA GLU A 99 3.01 3.73 -0.84
C GLU A 99 3.78 3.03 -1.96
N ILE A 100 4.62 2.05 -1.63
CA ILE A 100 5.35 1.24 -2.60
C ILE A 100 4.99 -0.23 -2.36
N TYR A 101 4.21 -0.79 -3.28
CA TYR A 101 3.84 -2.21 -3.29
C TYR A 101 4.83 -2.98 -4.16
N ASP A 102 5.51 -3.96 -3.59
CA ASP A 102 6.17 -5.02 -4.34
C ASP A 102 5.14 -6.09 -4.72
N MET A 103 4.83 -6.19 -6.00
CA MET A 103 3.87 -7.17 -6.53
C MET A 103 4.55 -8.46 -7.01
N GLY A 104 5.86 -8.59 -6.79
CA GLY A 104 6.67 -9.78 -7.11
C GLY A 104 6.96 -9.97 -8.60
N ALA A 105 6.10 -9.47 -9.50
CA ALA A 105 6.30 -9.50 -10.95
C ALA A 105 5.63 -8.31 -11.65
N PRO A 106 6.16 -7.85 -12.81
CA PRO A 106 5.55 -6.77 -13.58
C PRO A 106 4.10 -7.02 -14.00
N LEU A 107 3.74 -8.28 -14.32
CA LEU A 107 2.36 -8.65 -14.68
C LEU A 107 1.38 -8.43 -13.53
N ASN A 108 1.83 -8.71 -12.30
CA ASN A 108 1.02 -8.54 -11.10
C ASN A 108 0.80 -7.07 -10.77
N ALA A 109 1.86 -6.25 -10.86
CA ALA A 109 1.77 -4.79 -10.74
C ALA A 109 0.81 -4.19 -11.77
N PHE A 110 0.91 -4.65 -13.01
CA PHE A 110 -0.03 -4.22 -14.05
C PHE A 110 -1.47 -4.65 -13.77
N GLY A 111 -1.68 -5.87 -13.29
CA GLY A 111 -3.01 -6.39 -12.96
C GLY A 111 -3.75 -5.46 -12.00
N ILE A 112 -3.17 -5.20 -10.82
CA ILE A 112 -3.79 -4.33 -9.81
C ILE A 112 -3.91 -2.88 -10.29
N PHE A 113 -2.89 -2.34 -10.97
CA PHE A 113 -2.95 -0.98 -11.54
C PHE A 113 -4.09 -0.82 -12.53
N SER A 114 -4.33 -1.82 -13.38
CA SER A 114 -5.38 -1.77 -14.40
C SER A 114 -6.78 -1.87 -13.80
N THR A 115 -6.93 -2.52 -12.65
CA THR A 115 -8.22 -2.59 -11.94
C THR A 115 -8.57 -1.28 -11.23
N GLU A 116 -7.57 -0.54 -10.76
CA GLU A 116 -7.78 0.74 -10.05
C GLU A 116 -7.84 1.95 -11.01
N ARG A 117 -7.26 1.85 -12.20
CA ARG A 117 -7.20 2.95 -13.17
C ARG A 117 -8.53 3.13 -13.92
N TYR A 118 -9.03 4.36 -13.95
CA TYR A 118 -10.08 4.78 -14.87
C TYR A 118 -9.54 5.02 -16.30
N PRO A 119 -10.10 4.37 -17.35
CA PRO A 119 -9.61 4.48 -18.73
C PRO A 119 -9.62 5.89 -19.34
N GLU A 120 -10.45 6.78 -18.83
CA GLU A 120 -10.64 8.16 -19.26
C GLU A 120 -9.53 9.10 -18.77
N ILE A 121 -8.84 8.75 -17.69
CA ILE A 121 -7.74 9.56 -17.17
C ILE A 121 -6.56 9.44 -18.13
N PRO A 122 -5.99 10.54 -18.64
CA PRO A 122 -4.82 10.50 -19.51
C PRO A 122 -3.61 9.85 -18.83
N GLU A 123 -2.68 9.36 -19.65
CA GLU A 123 -1.40 8.85 -19.15
C GLU A 123 -0.53 10.02 -18.65
N ALA A 124 0.16 9.83 -17.52
CA ALA A 124 0.89 10.89 -16.81
C ALA A 124 2.36 11.06 -17.22
N GLY A 125 2.94 10.12 -17.97
CA GLY A 125 4.29 10.10 -18.51
C GLY A 125 5.31 9.62 -17.48
N ILE A 126 4.90 8.82 -16.50
CA ILE A 126 5.71 8.38 -15.36
C ILE A 126 5.61 6.85 -15.23
N GLY A 127 6.76 6.22 -15.03
CA GLY A 127 6.89 4.77 -14.97
C GLY A 127 6.64 4.11 -16.32
N ASP A 128 6.33 2.83 -16.29
CA ASP A 128 5.89 2.05 -17.45
C ASP A 128 4.44 2.41 -17.84
N ALA A 129 3.61 2.79 -16.85
CA ALA A 129 2.31 3.43 -17.02
C ALA A 129 1.93 4.18 -15.75
N GLY A 130 1.36 5.38 -15.88
CA GLY A 130 0.88 6.15 -14.74
C GLY A 130 -0.33 7.02 -15.06
N TYR A 131 -1.03 7.45 -14.02
CA TYR A 131 -2.05 8.49 -14.10
C TYR A 131 -1.91 9.47 -12.95
N GLN A 132 -2.44 10.67 -13.17
CA GLN A 132 -2.54 11.70 -12.15
C GLN A 132 -3.94 12.30 -12.19
N GLU A 133 -4.57 12.39 -11.03
CA GLU A 133 -5.90 12.95 -10.83
C GLU A 133 -5.93 13.64 -9.47
N GLU A 134 -6.30 14.92 -9.46
CA GLU A 134 -6.41 15.74 -8.24
C GLU A 134 -5.17 15.62 -7.32
N GLU A 135 -5.35 15.09 -6.11
CA GLU A 135 -4.33 14.86 -5.10
C GLU A 135 -3.53 13.56 -5.27
N VAL A 136 -3.80 12.76 -6.31
CA VAL A 136 -3.26 11.41 -6.47
C VAL A 136 -2.38 11.29 -7.72
N LEU A 137 -1.27 10.56 -7.58
CA LEU A 137 -0.46 10.10 -8.71
C LEU A 137 -0.05 8.64 -8.47
N ASN A 138 -0.55 7.75 -9.32
CA ASN A 138 -0.28 6.33 -9.22
C ASN A 138 0.41 5.84 -10.49
N PHE A 139 1.43 5.01 -10.36
CA PHE A 139 2.17 4.47 -11.49
C PHE A 139 2.77 3.09 -11.21
N ILE A 140 3.05 2.35 -12.27
CA ILE A 140 3.83 1.11 -12.20
C ILE A 140 5.21 1.32 -12.82
N ALA A 141 6.22 0.67 -12.23
CA ALA A 141 7.57 0.60 -12.79
C ALA A 141 8.21 -0.75 -12.40
N GLY A 142 8.48 -1.61 -13.39
CA GLY A 142 8.88 -2.99 -13.15
C GLY A 142 7.81 -3.75 -12.36
N ARG A 143 8.20 -4.45 -11.30
CA ARG A 143 7.28 -5.15 -10.40
C ARG A 143 6.63 -4.28 -9.32
N TYR A 144 6.92 -2.98 -9.28
CA TYR A 144 6.42 -2.08 -8.26
C TYR A 144 5.17 -1.35 -8.72
N TYR A 145 4.17 -1.31 -7.85
CA TYR A 145 3.04 -0.38 -7.95
C TYR A 145 3.21 0.71 -6.89
N VAL A 146 3.22 1.97 -7.32
CA VAL A 146 3.50 3.12 -6.46
C VAL A 146 2.28 4.04 -6.45
N LYS A 147 1.85 4.42 -5.24
CA LYS A 147 0.76 5.37 -5.02
C LYS A 147 1.28 6.56 -4.23
N LEU A 148 0.90 7.75 -4.68
CA LEU A 148 1.25 9.00 -4.02
C LEU A 148 -0.03 9.80 -3.79
N ILE A 149 -0.20 10.31 -2.58
CA ILE A 149 -1.31 11.19 -2.21
C ILE A 149 -0.73 12.44 -1.57
N CYS A 150 -1.12 13.62 -2.06
CA CYS A 150 -0.65 14.89 -1.53
C CYS A 150 -1.79 15.61 -0.80
N TYR A 151 -1.59 15.93 0.48
CA TYR A 151 -2.52 16.72 1.26
C TYR A 151 -2.01 18.16 1.39
N ASN A 152 -2.93 19.14 1.37
CA ASN A 152 -2.65 20.57 1.53
C ASN A 152 -1.58 21.09 0.55
N GLY A 153 -1.55 20.58 -0.69
CA GLY A 153 -0.61 20.99 -1.74
C GLY A 153 -1.08 22.18 -2.59
N GLU A 154 -2.37 22.50 -2.54
CA GLU A 154 -3.03 23.58 -3.30
C GLU A 154 -2.64 23.54 -4.79
N SER A 155 -2.32 24.70 -5.39
CA SER A 155 -1.90 24.80 -6.80
C SER A 155 -0.59 24.05 -7.12
N GLN A 156 0.18 23.62 -6.11
CA GLN A 156 1.46 22.94 -6.28
C GLN A 156 1.35 21.40 -6.17
N THR A 157 0.19 20.87 -5.81
CA THR A 157 -0.08 19.42 -5.63
C THR A 157 0.52 18.58 -6.75
N GLY A 158 0.18 18.89 -8.01
CA GLY A 158 0.67 18.12 -9.16
C GLY A 158 2.20 18.17 -9.32
N THR A 159 2.83 19.31 -9.01
CA THR A 159 4.29 19.46 -9.07
C THR A 159 4.97 18.61 -8.00
N TYR A 160 4.43 18.60 -6.77
CA TYR A 160 4.96 17.79 -5.68
C TYR A 160 4.87 16.29 -6.00
N LEU A 161 3.69 15.82 -6.39
CA LEU A 161 3.47 14.42 -6.75
C LEU A 161 4.44 13.95 -7.84
N ARG A 162 4.59 14.74 -8.92
CA ARG A 162 5.52 14.40 -10.01
C ARG A 162 6.98 14.39 -9.57
N THR A 163 7.37 15.29 -8.66
CA THR A 163 8.73 15.33 -8.12
C THR A 163 9.06 14.07 -7.33
N PHE A 164 8.15 13.65 -6.45
CA PHE A 164 8.29 12.40 -5.70
C PHE A 164 8.31 11.18 -6.63
N ALA A 165 7.36 11.11 -7.56
CA ALA A 165 7.23 9.98 -8.48
C ALA A 165 8.50 9.78 -9.32
N ARG A 166 9.09 10.85 -9.85
CA ARG A 166 10.35 10.80 -10.63
C ARG A 166 11.54 10.34 -9.79
N GLN A 167 11.62 10.76 -8.53
CA GLN A 167 12.69 10.30 -7.63
C GLN A 167 12.58 8.79 -7.38
N VAL A 168 11.37 8.29 -7.09
CA VAL A 168 11.12 6.85 -6.91
C VAL A 168 11.41 6.07 -8.20
N GLU A 169 10.87 6.52 -9.33
CA GLU A 169 11.10 5.91 -10.66
C GLU A 169 12.60 5.80 -10.97
N SER A 170 13.39 6.85 -10.72
CA SER A 170 14.83 6.86 -10.98
C SER A 170 15.63 5.84 -10.16
N ARG A 171 15.08 5.36 -9.03
CA ARG A 171 15.70 4.37 -8.13
C ARG A 171 15.33 2.94 -8.50
N ILE A 172 14.28 2.74 -9.30
CA ILE A 172 13.86 1.44 -9.81
C ILE A 172 14.73 1.07 -11.02
N LYS A 173 15.51 -0.01 -10.86
CA LYS A 173 16.46 -0.49 -11.89
C LYS A 173 15.82 -1.45 -12.90
N GLU A 174 14.70 -2.08 -12.53
CA GLU A 174 13.95 -2.94 -13.43
C GLU A 174 13.35 -2.10 -14.55
N LYS A 175 13.50 -2.57 -15.79
CA LYS A 175 12.79 -2.05 -16.95
C LYS A 175 11.71 -3.05 -17.32
N ALA A 176 10.49 -2.61 -17.61
CA ALA A 176 9.46 -3.52 -18.10
C ALA A 176 9.98 -4.36 -19.28
N GLY A 177 9.71 -5.66 -19.24
CA GLY A 177 9.97 -6.56 -20.35
C GLY A 177 9.24 -6.09 -21.60
N LEU A 178 9.94 -6.09 -22.74
CA LEU A 178 9.52 -5.57 -24.05
C LEU A 178 8.11 -6.01 -24.53
N ILE A 179 7.62 -7.15 -24.01
CA ILE A 179 6.31 -7.74 -24.37
C ILE A 179 5.15 -6.86 -23.88
N PHE A 180 5.32 -6.16 -22.76
CA PHE A 180 4.26 -5.38 -22.13
C PHE A 180 3.97 -4.06 -22.87
N PHE A 181 5.01 -3.43 -23.43
CA PHE A 181 4.91 -2.18 -24.18
C PHE A 181 4.08 -2.31 -25.48
N VAL A 182 4.08 -3.49 -26.11
CA VAL A 182 3.43 -3.72 -27.41
C VAL A 182 1.90 -3.80 -27.29
N SER A 183 1.37 -4.30 -26.17
CA SER A 183 -0.07 -4.40 -25.92
C SER A 183 -0.68 -3.08 -25.40
N TYR A 184 0.05 -2.34 -24.56
CA TYR A 184 -0.47 -1.11 -23.94
C TYR A 184 -0.57 0.07 -24.92
N GLN A 185 0.41 0.28 -25.80
CA GLN A 185 0.42 1.44 -26.73
C GLN A 185 -0.54 1.32 -27.92
N ARG A 186 -1.20 0.17 -28.10
CA ARG A 186 -2.21 -0.03 -29.16
C ARG A 186 -3.51 -0.59 -28.60
N PRO A 187 -4.32 0.20 -27.86
CA PRO A 187 -5.68 -0.20 -27.58
C PRO A 187 -6.52 0.00 -28.85
N GLY A 188 -6.37 -0.89 -29.82
CA GLY A 188 -7.37 -1.05 -30.87
C GLY A 188 -8.72 -1.32 -30.21
N LYS A 189 -9.83 -0.87 -30.81
CA LYS A 189 -11.20 -1.00 -30.25
C LYS A 189 -11.51 -2.40 -29.68
N LYS A 190 -10.92 -3.45 -30.28
CA LYS A 190 -11.06 -4.86 -29.89
C LYS A 190 -10.43 -5.22 -28.52
N PHE A 191 -9.34 -4.55 -28.10
CA PHE A 191 -8.70 -4.79 -26.79
C PHE A 191 -9.60 -4.31 -25.64
N ARG A 192 -10.30 -3.18 -25.84
CA ARG A 192 -11.30 -2.67 -24.88
C ARG A 192 -12.50 -3.60 -24.71
N GLU A 193 -12.90 -4.32 -25.76
CA GLU A 193 -14.01 -5.28 -25.70
C GLU A 193 -13.63 -6.59 -25.01
N ILE A 194 -12.41 -7.11 -25.26
CA ILE A 194 -11.91 -8.33 -24.59
C ILE A 194 -11.79 -8.10 -23.08
N TYR A 195 -11.24 -6.96 -22.66
CA TYR A 195 -11.11 -6.63 -21.24
C TYR A 195 -12.46 -6.41 -20.53
N LYS A 196 -13.44 -5.80 -21.20
CA LYS A 196 -14.79 -5.66 -20.63
C LYS A 196 -15.48 -7.01 -20.45
N LYS A 197 -15.29 -7.93 -21.39
CA LYS A 197 -15.95 -9.24 -21.37
C LYS A 197 -15.33 -10.23 -20.37
N GLU A 198 -14.01 -10.25 -20.26
CA GLU A 198 -13.30 -11.19 -19.37
C GLU A 198 -13.29 -10.75 -17.90
N PHE A 199 -13.31 -9.44 -17.61
CA PHE A 199 -13.20 -8.94 -16.24
C PHE A 199 -14.47 -8.31 -15.65
N TYR A 200 -15.43 -7.84 -16.47
CA TYR A 200 -16.69 -7.24 -15.98
C TYR A 200 -17.95 -8.07 -16.28
N GLY A 201 -17.82 -9.23 -16.93
CA GLY A 201 -18.93 -10.19 -17.08
C GLY A 201 -20.12 -9.72 -17.93
N PHE A 202 -19.92 -8.79 -18.86
CA PHE A 202 -20.92 -8.39 -19.87
C PHE A 202 -20.63 -8.97 -21.25
#